data_AF-A0A3L6LVF5-F1
#
_entry.id   AF-A0A3L6LVF5-F1
#
_cell.length_a   1.000
_cell.length_b   1.000
_cell.length_c   1.000
_cell.angle_alpha   90.00
_cell.angle_beta   90.00
_cell.angle_gamma   90.00
#
_symmetry.space_group_name_H-M   'P 1'
#
loop_
_entity.id
_entity.type
_entity.pdbx_description
1 polymer ?
#
loop_
_entity_poly.entity_id
_entity_poly.type
_entity_poly.pdbx_seq_one_letter_code
_entity_poly.pdbx_strand_id
1 'polypeptide(L)' 'MRPPKILPWIARKAGVDDASAIALWQRAADESAMRLSAHGADVCWRNTMNRFVELIRQKSLHQPV' A
#
# COMPACT_ATOMS: atom_id res chain seq x y z
N MET A 1 -7.61 3.80 7.27
CA MET A 1 -6.48 4.77 7.34
C MET A 1 -6.55 5.74 6.16
N ARG A 2 -6.31 7.05 6.34
CA ARG A 2 -6.26 7.99 5.19
C ARG A 2 -5.01 7.72 4.34
N PRO A 3 -5.10 7.67 2.99
CA PRO A 3 -3.94 7.50 2.14
C PRO A 3 -2.94 8.65 2.32
N PRO A 4 -1.63 8.37 2.44
CA PRO A 4 -0.64 9.42 2.51
C PRO A 4 -0.55 10.18 1.19
N LYS A 5 -0.27 11.48 1.25
CA LYS A 5 -0.17 12.33 0.05
C LYS A 5 0.95 11.92 -0.92
N ILE A 6 1.96 11.21 -0.42
CA ILE A 6 3.07 10.69 -1.24
C ILE A 6 2.68 9.43 -2.05
N LEU A 7 1.51 8.84 -1.76
CA LEU A 7 1.10 7.57 -2.32
C LEU A 7 1.05 7.54 -3.87
N PRO A 8 0.48 8.55 -4.55
CA PRO A 8 0.49 8.60 -6.02
C PRO A 8 1.90 8.67 -6.59
N TRP A 9 2.82 9.37 -5.93
CA TRP A 9 4.21 9.48 -6.38
C TRP A 9 4.94 8.12 -6.33
N ILE A 10 4.71 7.33 -5.27
CA ILE A 10 5.30 5.98 -5.14
C ILE A 10 4.77 5.04 -6.23
N ALA A 11 3.46 5.09 -6.48
CA ALA A 11 2.81 4.25 -7.49
C ALA A 11 3.32 4.55 -8.90
N ARG A 12 3.38 5.83 -9.28
CA ARG A 12 3.90 6.26 -10.59
C ARG A 12 5.34 5.85 -10.80
N LYS A 13 6.19 5.91 -9.77
CA LYS A 13 7.58 5.45 -9.84
C LYS A 13 7.69 3.96 -10.15
N ALA A 14 6.67 3.17 -9.81
CA ALA A 14 6.58 1.74 -10.10
C ALA A 14 5.75 1.42 -11.35
N GLY A 15 5.32 2.43 -12.12
CA GLY A 15 4.48 2.24 -13.31
C GLY A 15 3.01 1.92 -13.02
N VAL A 16 2.56 2.10 -11.78
CA VAL A 16 1.17 1.82 -11.35
C VAL A 16 0.34 3.10 -11.40
N ASP A 17 -0.88 3.01 -11.95
CA ASP A 17 -1.82 4.13 -12.00
C ASP A 17 -2.37 4.52 -10.62
N ASP A 18 -2.81 5.77 -10.49
CA ASP A 18 -3.27 6.33 -9.21
C ASP A 18 -4.51 5.60 -8.65
N ALA A 19 -5.42 5.09 -9.50
CA ALA A 19 -6.62 4.38 -9.05
C ALA A 19 -6.26 3.00 -8.48
N SER A 20 -5.36 2.27 -9.15
CA SER A 20 -4.77 1.03 -8.64
C SER A 20 -4.02 1.27 -7.33
N ALA A 21 -3.30 2.39 -7.21
CA ALA A 21 -2.59 2.73 -5.98
C ALA A 21 -3.53 2.88 -4.78
N ILE A 22 -4.67 3.55 -4.97
CA ILE A 22 -5.67 3.72 -3.90
C ILE A 22 -6.25 2.36 -3.48
N ALA A 23 -6.58 1.49 -4.44
CA ALA A 23 -7.09 0.16 -4.15
C ALA A 23 -6.05 -0.71 -3.40
N LEU A 24 -4.78 -0.67 -3.80
CA LEU A 24 -3.70 -1.37 -3.11
C LEU A 24 -3.45 -0.84 -1.70
N TRP A 25 -3.61 0.47 -1.48
CA TRP A 25 -3.52 1.08 -0.15
C TRP A 25 -4.63 0.60 0.78
N GLN A 26 -5.87 0.61 0.30
CA GLN A 26 -7.01 0.12 1.09
C GLN A 26 -6.79 -1.34 1.48
N ARG A 27 -6.37 -2.18 0.54
CA ARG A 27 -6.02 -3.58 0.81
C ARG A 27 -4.90 -3.72 1.83
N ALA A 28 -3.82 -2.94 1.72
CA ALA A 28 -2.72 -2.96 2.68
C ALA A 28 -3.17 -2.54 4.09
N ALA A 29 -4.07 -1.55 4.18
CA ALA A 29 -4.61 -1.06 5.44
C ALA A 29 -5.54 -2.09 6.11
N ASP A 30 -6.40 -2.76 5.34
CA ASP A 30 -7.25 -3.86 5.81
C ASP A 30 -6.42 -5.06 6.28
N GLU A 31 -5.45 -5.52 5.47
CA GLU A 31 -4.56 -6.63 5.82
C GLU A 31 -3.75 -6.31 7.09
N SER A 32 -3.32 -5.06 7.25
CA SER A 32 -2.60 -4.63 8.44
C SER A 32 -3.52 -4.54 9.65
N ALA A 33 -4.73 -3.97 9.52
CA ALA A 33 -5.70 -3.88 10.60
C ALA A 33 -6.12 -5.26 11.12
N MET A 34 -6.29 -6.24 10.24
CA MET A 34 -6.62 -7.62 10.61
C MET A 34 -5.50 -8.31 11.40
N ARG A 35 -4.24 -8.02 11.06
CA ARG A 35 -3.06 -8.58 11.76
C ARG A 35 -2.74 -7.88 13.07
N LEU A 36 -3.19 -6.64 13.24
CA LEU A 36 -2.75 -5.75 14.31
C LEU A 36 -3.82 -5.48 15.36
N SER A 37 -4.73 -6.42 15.60
CA SER A 37 -5.75 -6.33 16.66
C SER A 37 -5.17 -6.09 18.08
N ALA A 38 -3.85 -6.19 18.27
CA ALA A 38 -3.16 -6.07 19.55
C ALA A 38 -2.07 -4.97 19.66
N HIS A 39 -1.72 -4.23 18.58
CA HIS A 39 -0.63 -3.23 18.65
C HIS A 39 -1.06 -1.84 18.16
N GLY A 40 -0.45 -0.80 18.75
CA GLY A 40 -0.87 0.60 18.60
C GLY A 40 -0.80 1.18 17.17
N ALA A 41 -1.36 2.38 17.01
CA ALA A 41 -1.55 3.04 15.71
C ALA A 41 -0.26 3.26 14.88
N ASP A 42 0.90 3.44 15.52
CA ASP A 42 2.19 3.64 14.84
C ASP A 42 2.67 2.38 14.11
N VAL A 43 2.55 1.22 14.78
CA VAL A 43 2.89 -0.09 14.21
C VAL A 43 1.97 -0.41 13.03
N CYS A 44 0.70 0.01 13.10
CA CYS A 44 -0.25 -0.13 12.00
C CYS A 44 0.17 0.69 10.77
N TRP A 45 0.69 1.90 10.96
CA TRP A 45 1.12 2.76 9.85
C TRP A 45 2.34 2.18 9.12
N ARG A 46 3.36 1.77 9.88
CA ARG A 46 4.57 1.16 9.32
C ARG A 46 4.28 -0.14 8.58
N ASN A 47 3.44 -1.01 9.15
CA ASN A 47 3.05 -2.27 8.50
C ASN A 47 2.23 -2.04 7.23
N THR A 48 1.28 -1.09 7.27
CA THR A 48 0.51 -0.70 6.08
C THR A 48 1.42 -0.19 4.96
N MET A 49 2.39 0.67 5.29
CA MET A 49 3.36 1.19 4.33
C MET A 49 4.24 0.09 3.72
N ASN A 50 4.78 -0.82 4.54
CA ASN A 50 5.58 -1.94 4.05
C ASN A 50 4.75 -2.83 3.11
N ARG A 51 3.53 -3.18 3.53
CA ARG A 51 2.63 -4.04 2.75
C ARG A 51 2.23 -3.39 1.42
N PHE A 52 1.98 -2.10 1.44
CA PHE A 52 1.68 -1.33 0.24
C PHE A 52 2.83 -1.36 -0.79
N VAL A 53 4.08 -1.18 -0.33
CA VAL A 53 5.26 -1.24 -1.21
C VAL A 53 5.43 -2.64 -1.83
N GLU A 54 5.18 -3.71 -1.07
CA GLU A 54 5.20 -5.08 -1.61
C GLU A 54 4.15 -5.26 -2.72
N LEU A 55 2.91 -4.82 -2.47
CA LEU A 55 1.81 -4.94 -3.42
C LEU A 55 2.07 -4.16 -4.71
N ILE A 56 2.64 -2.96 -4.61
CA ILE A 56 3.06 -2.17 -5.77
C ILE A 56 4.13 -2.91 -6.57
N ARG A 57 5.16 -3.46 -5.92
CA ARG A 57 6.22 -4.20 -6.61
C ARG A 57 5.66 -5.42 -7.33
N GLN A 58 4.77 -6.17 -6.68
CA GLN A 58 4.11 -7.33 -7.29
C GLN A 58 3.29 -6.93 -8.53
N LYS A 59 2.55 -5.81 -8.45
CA LYS A 59 1.77 -5.30 -9.59
C LYS A 59 2.66 -4.79 -10.73
N SER A 60 3.73 -4.07 -10.40
CA SER A 60 4.73 -3.57 -11.36
C SER A 60 5.41 -4.71 -12.13
N LEU A 61 5.79 -5.79 -11.42
CA LEU A 61 6.39 -6.99 -12.03
C LEU A 61 5.45 -7.76 -12.96
N HIS A 62 4.13 -7.61 -12.78
CA HIS A 62 3.10 -8.31 -13.56
C HIS A 62 2.52 -7.50 -14.73
N GLN A 63 3.00 -6.27 -14.99
CA GLN A 63 2.61 -5.56 -16.21
C GLN A 63 3.50 -6.04 -17.37
N PRO A 64 2.98 -6.82 -18.34
CA PRO A 64 3.70 -7.07 -19.57
C PRO A 64 3.84 -5.73 -20.32
N VAL A 65 5.06 -5.49 -20.82
CA VAL A 65 5.43 -4.37 -21.70
C VAL A 65 4.60 -4.41 -22.99
#